data_AF-A0A8S9PR13-F1
#
_entry.id   AF-A0A8S9PR13-F1
#
_cell.length_a   1.000
_cell.length_b   1.000
_cell.length_c   1.000
_cell.angle_alpha   90.00
_cell.angle_beta   90.00
_cell.angle_gamma   90.00
#
_symmetry.space_group_name_H-M   'P 1'
#
loop_
_entity.id
_entity.type
_entity.pdbx_description
1 polymer ?
#
loop_
_entity_poly.entity_id
_entity_poly.type
_entity_poly.pdbx_seq_one_letter_code
_entity_poly.pdbx_strand_id
1 'polypeptide(L)'
;MRTLLGFYILCLLLGQDLADDVTQNLCFTNRLSDFLPPPYSNISDSMPCTPLWNTFVLRYSENRENVMTIILSALYTTGWVGVGFSRDGRMVGSSAMVGWITKKGHAKIKQYYLQGTERDQVVPDQGELQLQKVPPVVALHGAMIYLAFQVKFTVKVPRRAVILAFSSAYPSKLGRLSKHDDKTTVIVDLSKGIDPNMTMLILVLNFEFKRAQLGVKHAGTLTLVEASKGANGELQRGLDHADTITGTHQEKRSIDDLTRVE
;
A
#
# COMPACT_ATOMS: atom_id res chain seq x y z
N MET A 1 10.58 -35.02 -32.48
CA MET A 1 11.15 -34.16 -31.42
C MET A 1 10.88 -32.67 -31.59
N ARG A 2 10.77 -32.12 -32.81
CA ARG A 2 10.49 -30.67 -33.02
C ARG A 2 9.05 -30.22 -32.72
N THR A 3 8.07 -31.12 -32.81
CA THR A 3 6.65 -30.82 -32.55
C THR A 3 6.27 -30.78 -31.07
N LEU A 4 6.98 -31.54 -30.22
CA LEU A 4 6.79 -31.54 -28.76
C LEU A 4 7.29 -30.24 -28.12
N LEU A 5 8.36 -29.63 -28.67
CA LEU A 5 8.91 -28.38 -28.18
C LEU A 5 7.97 -27.19 -28.43
N GLY A 6 7.28 -27.17 -29.59
CA GLY A 6 6.30 -26.14 -29.93
C GLY A 6 5.05 -26.19 -29.06
N PHE A 7 4.58 -27.40 -28.70
CA PHE A 7 3.46 -27.57 -27.77
C PHE A 7 3.81 -27.13 -26.33
N TYR A 8 5.06 -27.38 -25.91
CA TYR A 8 5.54 -26.94 -24.59
C TYR A 8 5.64 -25.42 -24.48
N ILE A 9 6.10 -24.75 -25.55
CA ILE A 9 6.14 -23.29 -25.63
C ILE A 9 4.72 -22.70 -25.69
N LEU A 10 3.80 -23.32 -26.43
CA LEU A 10 2.40 -22.88 -26.49
C LEU A 10 1.69 -23.04 -25.14
N CYS A 11 1.94 -24.13 -24.39
CA CYS A 11 1.43 -24.30 -23.03
C CYS A 11 2.01 -23.28 -22.04
N LEU A 12 3.30 -22.91 -22.17
CA LEU A 12 3.92 -21.89 -21.32
C LEU A 12 3.35 -20.50 -21.59
N LEU A 13 3.04 -20.17 -22.85
CA LEU A 13 2.44 -18.88 -23.20
C LEU A 13 0.96 -18.79 -22.78
N LEU A 14 0.17 -19.86 -22.95
CA LEU A 14 -1.23 -19.89 -22.50
C LEU A 14 -1.39 -19.93 -20.97
N GLY A 15 -0.37 -20.35 -20.23
CA GLY A 15 -0.38 -20.38 -18.76
C GLY A 15 -0.08 -19.04 -18.09
N GLN A 16 0.50 -18.07 -18.80
CA GLN A 16 0.88 -16.77 -18.24
C GLN A 16 -0.24 -15.72 -18.29
N ASP A 17 -1.13 -15.78 -19.29
CA ASP A 17 -2.19 -14.77 -19.46
C ASP A 17 -3.33 -14.88 -18.43
N LEU A 18 -3.66 -16.09 -17.95
CA LEU A 18 -4.75 -16.28 -16.98
C LEU A 18 -4.39 -15.82 -15.55
N ALA A 19 -3.10 -15.84 -15.20
CA ALA A 19 -2.65 -15.42 -13.87
C ALA A 19 -2.60 -13.88 -13.74
N ASP A 20 -2.26 -13.17 -14.81
CA ASP A 20 -2.17 -11.71 -14.80
C ASP A 20 -3.56 -11.06 -14.81
N ASP A 21 -4.52 -11.61 -15.56
CA ASP A 21 -5.90 -11.09 -15.62
C ASP A 21 -6.65 -11.19 -14.27
N VAL A 22 -6.57 -12.34 -13.59
CA VAL A 22 -7.16 -12.51 -12.24
C VAL A 22 -6.50 -11.57 -11.22
N THR A 23 -5.18 -11.38 -11.32
CA THR A 23 -4.39 -10.55 -10.40
C THR A 23 -4.67 -9.06 -10.58
N GLN A 24 -4.83 -8.59 -11.83
CA GLN A 24 -5.27 -7.22 -12.13
C GLN A 24 -6.69 -7.00 -11.60
N ASN A 25 -7.63 -7.92 -11.85
CA ASN A 25 -9.02 -7.80 -11.40
C ASN A 25 -9.19 -7.63 -9.88
N LEU A 26 -8.31 -8.22 -9.05
CA LEU A 26 -8.37 -8.06 -7.59
C LEU A 26 -8.04 -6.63 -7.12
N CYS A 27 -7.28 -5.86 -7.90
CA CYS A 27 -6.91 -4.50 -7.58
C CYS A 27 -7.90 -3.43 -8.07
N PHE A 28 -8.61 -3.70 -9.17
CA PHE A 28 -9.45 -2.70 -9.86
C PHE A 28 -10.95 -2.76 -9.57
N THR A 29 -11.43 -3.78 -8.85
CA THR A 29 -12.87 -4.04 -8.74
C THR A 29 -13.58 -3.29 -7.62
N ASN A 30 -12.88 -2.70 -6.64
CA ASN A 30 -13.53 -2.16 -5.44
C ASN A 30 -12.99 -0.79 -5.04
N ARG A 31 -13.89 0.20 -5.04
CA ARG A 31 -13.66 1.51 -4.43
C ARG A 31 -13.89 1.38 -2.92
N LEU A 32 -12.80 1.30 -2.17
CA LEU A 32 -12.80 1.02 -0.74
C LEU A 32 -13.45 2.15 0.08
N SER A 33 -13.43 3.38 -0.45
CA SER A 33 -14.08 4.53 0.18
C SER A 33 -15.60 4.40 0.29
N ASP A 34 -16.23 3.54 -0.51
CA ASP A 34 -17.69 3.41 -0.53
C ASP A 34 -18.25 2.61 0.67
N PHE A 35 -17.42 1.83 1.36
CA PHE A 35 -17.89 0.94 2.44
C PHE A 35 -16.99 0.90 3.67
N LEU A 36 -15.72 1.29 3.58
CA LEU A 36 -14.90 1.44 4.79
C LEU A 36 -15.29 2.73 5.51
N PRO A 37 -15.26 2.77 6.85
CA PRO A 37 -15.48 4.00 7.58
C PRO A 37 -14.22 4.88 7.58
N PRO A 38 -14.36 6.19 7.82
CA PRO A 38 -13.21 7.06 8.12
C PRO A 38 -12.41 6.55 9.33
N PRO A 39 -11.07 6.72 9.35
CA PRO A 39 -10.25 7.39 8.34
C PRO A 39 -9.85 6.49 7.17
N TYR A 40 -10.21 5.21 7.18
CA TYR A 40 -9.75 4.25 6.16
C TYR A 40 -10.28 4.60 4.77
N SER A 41 -11.54 5.04 4.66
CA SER A 41 -12.14 5.51 3.40
C SER A 41 -11.41 6.67 2.74
N ASN A 42 -10.74 7.52 3.52
CA ASN A 42 -10.22 8.79 3.01
C ASN A 42 -8.98 8.62 2.14
N ILE A 43 -8.24 7.52 2.33
CA ILE A 43 -6.94 7.29 1.71
C ILE A 43 -6.86 5.95 0.96
N SER A 44 -7.84 5.06 1.18
CA SER A 44 -7.81 3.68 0.68
C SER A 44 -7.68 3.56 -0.84
N ASP A 45 -8.32 4.43 -1.60
CA ASP A 45 -8.38 4.35 -3.07
C ASP A 45 -7.09 4.86 -3.73
N SER A 46 -6.31 5.66 -3.00
CA SER A 46 -4.99 6.15 -3.44
C SER A 46 -3.82 5.23 -3.04
N MET A 47 -4.08 4.20 -2.22
CA MET A 47 -3.03 3.30 -1.75
C MET A 47 -2.55 2.37 -2.87
N PRO A 48 -1.23 2.13 -2.97
CA PRO A 48 -0.70 1.09 -3.84
C PRO A 48 -1.38 -0.26 -3.55
N CYS A 49 -1.85 -0.91 -4.60
CA CYS A 49 -2.47 -2.22 -4.51
C CYS A 49 -1.44 -3.30 -4.84
N THR A 50 -1.17 -4.19 -3.87
CA THR A 50 -0.19 -5.27 -4.04
C THR A 50 -0.84 -6.62 -3.79
N PRO A 51 -1.15 -7.40 -4.83
CA PRO A 51 -1.49 -8.82 -4.69
C PRO A 51 -0.30 -9.58 -4.09
N LEU A 52 -0.55 -10.42 -3.08
CA LEU A 52 0.51 -11.13 -2.36
C LEU A 52 0.46 -12.65 -2.56
N TRP A 53 -0.73 -13.25 -2.42
CA TRP A 53 -0.88 -14.70 -2.44
C TRP A 53 -2.35 -15.10 -2.59
N ASN A 54 -2.68 -15.94 -3.57
CA ASN A 54 -4.07 -16.29 -3.90
C ASN A 54 -4.93 -15.02 -4.05
N THR A 55 -5.99 -14.90 -3.26
CA THR A 55 -6.90 -13.73 -3.25
C THR A 55 -6.44 -12.62 -2.30
N PHE A 56 -5.30 -12.79 -1.60
CA PHE A 56 -4.80 -11.81 -0.65
C PHE A 56 -4.21 -10.61 -1.38
N VAL A 57 -4.71 -9.44 -1.04
CA VAL A 57 -4.22 -8.15 -1.52
C VAL A 57 -3.91 -7.28 -0.32
N LEU A 58 -2.75 -6.63 -0.36
CA LEU A 58 -2.30 -5.69 0.64
C LEU A 58 -2.26 -4.28 0.04
N ARG A 59 -2.91 -3.34 0.72
CA ARG A 59 -2.81 -1.90 0.50
C ARG A 59 -2.27 -1.26 1.76
N TYR A 60 -1.33 -0.34 1.63
CA TYR A 60 -0.72 0.31 2.78
C TYR A 60 -0.23 1.71 2.45
N SER A 61 -0.28 2.59 3.44
CA SER A 61 0.34 3.91 3.38
C SER A 61 0.86 4.32 4.75
N GLU A 62 2.04 4.93 4.79
CA GLU A 62 2.68 5.52 5.96
C GLU A 62 2.48 7.04 5.94
N ASN A 63 1.99 7.57 7.06
CA ASN A 63 1.83 9.01 7.25
C ASN A 63 3.11 9.66 7.83
N ARG A 64 3.09 10.99 7.98
CA ARG A 64 4.22 11.78 8.51
C ARG A 64 4.63 11.43 9.95
N GLU A 65 3.73 10.82 10.72
CA GLU A 65 3.98 10.41 12.11
C GLU A 65 4.52 8.98 12.22
N ASN A 66 4.85 8.36 11.08
CA ASN A 66 5.31 6.98 10.95
C ASN A 66 4.25 5.95 11.36
N VAL A 67 2.97 6.30 11.21
CA VAL A 67 1.85 5.37 11.38
C VAL A 67 1.52 4.78 10.03
N MET A 68 1.56 3.45 9.96
CA MET A 68 1.16 2.70 8.79
C MET A 68 -0.33 2.39 8.87
N THR A 69 -1.11 2.86 7.90
CA THR A 69 -2.45 2.36 7.64
C THR A 69 -2.32 1.14 6.73
N ILE A 70 -2.93 0.04 7.15
CA ILE A 70 -2.88 -1.24 6.45
C ILE A 70 -4.32 -1.69 6.17
N ILE A 71 -4.57 -2.08 4.93
CA ILE A 71 -5.80 -2.71 4.48
C ILE A 71 -5.43 -4.03 3.82
N LEU A 72 -5.76 -5.14 4.48
CA LEU A 72 -5.67 -6.47 3.91
C LEU A 72 -7.04 -6.89 3.42
N SER A 73 -7.12 -7.38 2.17
CA SER A 73 -8.34 -8.01 1.66
C SER A 73 -8.07 -9.42 1.18
N ALA A 74 -9.03 -10.31 1.38
CA ALA A 74 -8.99 -11.68 0.89
C ALA A 74 -10.43 -12.18 0.63
N LEU A 75 -10.57 -13.28 -0.11
CA LEU A 75 -11.86 -13.93 -0.25
C LEU A 75 -12.34 -14.41 1.13
N TYR A 76 -13.59 -14.11 1.44
CA TYR A 76 -14.14 -14.37 2.76
C TYR A 76 -14.32 -15.87 2.98
N THR A 77 -13.66 -16.38 4.02
CA THR A 77 -13.92 -17.71 4.56
C THR A 77 -14.86 -17.59 5.74
N THR A 78 -15.67 -18.61 6.03
CA THR A 78 -16.56 -18.59 7.20
C THR A 78 -15.83 -18.37 8.53
N GLY A 79 -14.54 -18.72 8.61
CA GLY A 79 -13.73 -18.61 9.81
C GLY A 79 -13.03 -17.26 9.92
N TRP A 80 -11.71 -17.25 9.80
CA TRP A 80 -10.86 -16.08 10.05
C TRP A 80 -9.79 -15.89 8.98
N VAL A 81 -9.37 -14.63 8.81
CA VAL A 81 -8.25 -14.21 7.95
C VAL A 81 -7.24 -13.46 8.81
N GLY A 82 -5.96 -13.70 8.59
CA GLY A 82 -4.87 -13.13 9.40
C GLY A 82 -3.70 -12.62 8.58
N VAL A 83 -3.09 -11.55 9.09
CA VAL A 83 -1.81 -11.00 8.64
C VAL A 83 -0.85 -10.86 9.81
N GLY A 84 0.29 -11.53 9.73
CA GLY A 84 1.39 -11.49 10.70
C GLY A 84 2.57 -10.69 10.20
N PHE A 85 3.28 -10.03 11.12
CA PHE A 85 4.50 -9.29 10.86
C PHE A 85 5.64 -9.98 11.59
N SER A 86 6.56 -10.56 10.82
CA SER A 86 7.66 -11.38 11.34
C SER A 86 9.01 -10.75 11.04
N ARG A 87 9.97 -10.98 11.94
CA ARG A 87 11.36 -10.54 11.78
C ARG A 87 12.17 -11.53 10.94
N ASP A 88 11.87 -12.82 11.04
CA ASP A 88 12.61 -13.92 10.40
C ASP A 88 11.74 -14.74 9.42
N GLY A 89 10.49 -14.33 9.21
CA GLY A 89 9.53 -15.00 8.34
C GLY A 89 8.84 -16.21 8.97
N ARG A 90 9.14 -16.52 10.24
CA ARG A 90 8.46 -17.58 10.98
C ARG A 90 7.26 -17.05 11.75
N MET A 91 6.28 -17.94 11.93
CA MET A 91 5.09 -17.70 12.74
C MET A 91 5.47 -17.45 14.20
N VAL A 92 6.29 -18.32 14.77
CA VAL A 92 6.69 -18.24 16.19
C VAL A 92 7.52 -16.99 16.44
N GLY A 93 7.14 -16.21 17.46
CA GLY A 93 7.77 -14.94 17.81
C GLY A 93 7.26 -13.73 17.01
N SER A 94 6.25 -13.92 16.14
CA SER A 94 5.65 -12.82 15.39
C SER A 94 4.38 -12.27 16.05
N SER A 95 3.93 -11.11 15.60
CA SER A 95 2.64 -10.52 16.00
C SER A 95 1.72 -10.41 14.80
N ALA A 96 0.43 -10.66 15.00
CA ALA A 96 -0.54 -10.71 13.91
C ALA A 96 -1.82 -9.95 14.22
N MET A 97 -2.47 -9.46 13.17
CA MET A 97 -3.85 -9.00 13.21
C MET A 97 -4.72 -10.06 12.54
N VAL A 98 -5.77 -10.50 13.23
CA VAL A 98 -6.70 -11.51 12.72
C VAL A 98 -8.12 -11.00 12.85
N GLY A 99 -8.88 -11.08 11.76
CA GLY A 99 -10.26 -10.64 11.71
C GLY A 99 -11.21 -11.69 11.14
N TRP A 100 -12.46 -11.63 11.59
CA TRP A 100 -13.52 -12.53 11.22
C TRP A 100 -14.90 -11.91 11.44
N ILE A 101 -15.92 -12.50 10.83
CA ILE A 101 -17.31 -12.27 11.16
C ILE A 101 -17.77 -13.43 12.04
N THR A 102 -18.34 -13.14 13.20
CA THR A 102 -18.86 -14.18 14.10
C THR A 102 -20.09 -14.85 13.48
N LYS A 103 -20.47 -16.04 13.99
CA LYS A 103 -21.72 -16.72 13.59
C LYS A 103 -22.98 -15.86 13.75
N LYS A 104 -22.92 -14.79 14.56
CA LYS A 104 -24.03 -13.83 14.77
C LYS A 104 -23.97 -12.62 13.82
N GLY A 105 -23.04 -12.60 12.86
CA GLY A 105 -22.86 -11.49 11.94
C GLY A 105 -22.01 -10.33 12.47
N HIS A 106 -21.49 -10.40 13.71
CA HIS A 106 -20.66 -9.32 14.25
C HIS A 106 -19.21 -9.40 13.78
N ALA A 107 -18.69 -8.28 13.28
CA ALA A 107 -17.27 -8.08 13.00
C ALA A 107 -16.41 -8.17 14.28
N LYS A 108 -15.28 -8.86 14.18
CA LYS A 108 -14.26 -8.97 15.23
C LYS A 108 -12.87 -8.93 14.60
N ILE A 109 -11.97 -8.18 15.21
CA ILE A 109 -10.55 -8.16 14.88
C ILE A 109 -9.74 -8.04 16.16
N LYS A 110 -8.65 -8.78 16.24
CA LYS A 110 -7.77 -8.83 17.40
C LYS A 110 -6.31 -8.91 16.98
N GLN A 111 -5.45 -8.37 17.85
CA GLN A 111 -4.03 -8.65 17.80
C GLN A 111 -3.75 -10.01 18.44
N TYR A 112 -2.73 -10.71 17.95
CA TYR A 112 -2.23 -11.96 18.52
C TYR A 112 -0.72 -11.94 18.64
N TYR A 113 -0.22 -12.49 19.75
CA TYR A 113 1.16 -12.89 19.88
C TYR A 113 1.28 -14.38 19.56
N LEU A 114 2.12 -14.72 18.60
CA LEU A 114 2.29 -16.09 18.12
C LEU A 114 3.48 -16.71 18.85
N GLN A 115 3.30 -17.05 20.13
CA GLN A 115 4.38 -17.57 21.00
C GLN A 115 4.82 -18.98 20.61
N GLY A 116 3.96 -19.75 19.94
CA GLY A 116 4.23 -21.12 19.53
C GLY A 116 3.24 -21.61 18.49
N THR A 117 3.32 -22.90 18.16
CA THR A 117 2.46 -23.52 17.14
C THR A 117 1.18 -24.10 17.72
N GLU A 118 1.14 -24.31 19.04
CA GLU A 118 -0.03 -24.83 19.72
C GLU A 118 -1.10 -23.77 19.94
N ARG A 119 -2.35 -24.21 20.03
CA ARG A 119 -3.53 -23.33 20.10
C ARG A 119 -3.50 -22.37 21.29
N ASP A 120 -2.97 -22.82 22.40
CA ASP A 120 -2.86 -22.06 23.63
C ASP A 120 -1.69 -21.06 23.63
N GLN A 121 -0.72 -21.25 22.75
CA GLN A 121 0.42 -20.37 22.50
C GLN A 121 0.16 -19.33 21.40
N VAL A 122 -1.05 -19.33 20.82
CA VAL A 122 -1.55 -18.26 19.94
C VAL A 122 -2.44 -17.36 20.80
N VAL A 123 -1.82 -16.34 21.37
CA VAL A 123 -2.40 -15.59 22.50
C VAL A 123 -3.14 -14.35 21.99
N PRO A 124 -4.47 -14.26 22.17
CA PRO A 124 -5.25 -13.10 21.76
C PRO A 124 -4.93 -11.87 22.62
N ASP A 125 -5.13 -10.69 22.04
CA ASP A 125 -4.97 -9.37 22.67
C ASP A 125 -3.55 -9.09 23.19
N GLN A 126 -2.54 -9.79 22.65
CA GLN A 126 -1.13 -9.59 22.94
C GLN A 126 -0.33 -9.40 21.65
N GLY A 127 0.90 -8.90 21.76
CA GLY A 127 1.83 -8.73 20.65
C GLY A 127 2.59 -7.40 20.71
N GLU A 128 3.47 -7.19 19.74
CA GLU A 128 4.35 -6.03 19.63
C GLU A 128 3.80 -4.92 18.70
N LEU A 129 2.63 -5.13 18.06
CA LEU A 129 2.04 -4.13 17.18
C LEU A 129 1.45 -3.00 18.01
N GLN A 130 2.03 -1.80 17.87
CA GLN A 130 1.52 -0.59 18.53
C GLN A 130 0.30 -0.06 17.76
N LEU A 131 -0.87 -0.58 18.11
CA LEU A 131 -2.14 -0.14 17.54
C LEU A 131 -2.44 1.30 17.95
N GLN A 132 -2.98 2.07 17.02
CA GLN A 132 -3.36 3.45 17.27
C GLN A 132 -4.75 3.56 17.90
N LYS A 133 -5.11 4.77 18.36
CA LYS A 133 -6.43 5.04 18.95
C LYS A 133 -7.58 4.87 17.95
N VAL A 134 -7.30 4.93 16.65
CA VAL A 134 -8.26 4.65 15.59
C VAL A 134 -8.64 3.17 15.65
N PRO A 135 -9.92 2.83 15.88
CA PRO A 135 -10.33 1.44 16.01
C PRO A 135 -10.11 0.65 14.72
N PRO A 136 -9.57 -0.58 14.79
CA PRO A 136 -9.46 -1.45 13.63
C PRO A 136 -10.85 -1.92 13.17
N VAL A 137 -10.99 -2.16 11.87
CA VAL A 137 -12.27 -2.46 11.20
C VAL A 137 -12.19 -3.80 10.48
N VAL A 138 -13.31 -4.52 10.51
CA VAL A 138 -13.61 -5.62 9.59
C VAL A 138 -14.86 -5.28 8.82
N ALA A 139 -14.78 -5.37 7.50
CA ALA A 139 -15.92 -5.20 6.60
C ALA A 139 -16.02 -6.37 5.63
N LEU A 140 -17.26 -6.65 5.19
CA LEU A 140 -17.52 -7.51 4.04
C LEU A 140 -17.99 -6.63 2.89
N HIS A 141 -17.47 -6.87 1.70
CA HIS A 141 -17.97 -6.27 0.47
C HIS A 141 -17.87 -7.30 -0.66
N GLY A 142 -19.01 -7.62 -1.28
CA GLY A 142 -19.11 -8.76 -2.19
C GLY A 142 -18.69 -10.06 -1.50
N ALA A 143 -17.81 -10.82 -2.15
CA ALA A 143 -17.24 -12.06 -1.62
C ALA A 143 -15.98 -11.86 -0.76
N MET A 144 -15.59 -10.62 -0.48
CA MET A 144 -14.30 -10.28 0.13
C MET A 144 -14.47 -9.81 1.58
N ILE A 145 -13.49 -10.14 2.42
CA ILE A 145 -13.31 -9.57 3.75
C ILE A 145 -12.15 -8.56 3.72
N TYR A 146 -12.32 -7.47 4.45
CA TYR A 146 -11.34 -6.39 4.57
C TYR A 146 -10.97 -6.19 6.03
N LEU A 147 -9.68 -6.21 6.33
CA LEU A 147 -9.11 -5.91 7.64
C LEU A 147 -8.37 -4.58 7.52
N ALA A 148 -8.88 -3.53 8.14
CA ALA A 148 -8.28 -2.21 8.12
C ALA A 148 -7.82 -1.81 9.53
N PHE A 149 -6.56 -1.42 9.68
CA PHE A 149 -6.01 -1.02 10.97
C PHE A 149 -4.83 -0.06 10.81
N GLN A 150 -4.51 0.65 11.90
CA GLN A 150 -3.34 1.53 11.95
C GLN A 150 -2.35 1.00 12.99
N VAL A 151 -1.10 0.88 12.56
CA VAL A 151 0.00 0.34 13.38
C VAL A 151 1.23 1.22 13.26
N LYS A 152 1.94 1.38 14.37
CA LYS A 152 3.29 1.95 14.39
C LYS A 152 4.29 0.86 14.71
N PHE A 153 5.27 0.65 13.85
CA PHE A 153 6.33 -0.34 14.10
C PHE A 153 7.42 0.29 14.97
N THR A 154 7.82 -0.41 16.04
CA THR A 154 8.92 0.03 16.93
C THR A 154 10.22 0.23 16.16
N VAL A 155 10.48 -0.63 15.16
CA VAL A 155 11.66 -0.55 14.29
C VAL A 155 11.19 -0.50 12.84
N LYS A 156 11.60 0.55 12.13
CA LYS A 156 11.38 0.66 10.69
C LYS A 156 12.31 -0.30 9.97
N VAL A 157 11.73 -1.27 9.28
CA VAL A 157 12.45 -2.19 8.41
C VAL A 157 11.79 -2.09 7.04
N PRO A 158 12.52 -1.61 6.00
CA PRO A 158 11.95 -1.42 4.67
C PRO A 158 11.33 -2.70 4.09
N ARG A 159 12.04 -3.83 4.21
CA ARG A 159 11.54 -5.13 3.77
C ARG A 159 11.19 -5.99 4.98
N ARG A 160 9.94 -6.39 5.10
CA ARG A 160 9.46 -7.17 6.23
C ARG A 160 8.78 -8.45 5.75
N ALA A 161 8.99 -9.54 6.48
CA ALA A 161 8.26 -10.76 6.22
C ALA A 161 6.83 -10.63 6.75
N VAL A 162 5.87 -10.79 5.83
CA VAL A 162 4.44 -10.78 6.11
C VAL A 162 3.93 -12.21 6.00
N ILE A 163 3.28 -12.66 7.06
CA ILE A 163 2.69 -14.00 7.15
C ILE A 163 1.21 -13.86 6.86
N LEU A 164 0.68 -14.66 5.96
CA LEU A 164 -0.74 -14.65 5.60
C LEU A 164 -1.32 -16.02 5.93
N ALA A 165 -2.51 -16.05 6.51
CA ALA A 165 -3.18 -17.29 6.85
C ALA A 165 -4.69 -17.10 6.91
N PHE A 166 -5.43 -18.19 6.70
CA PHE A 166 -6.88 -18.21 6.91
C PHE A 166 -7.32 -19.58 7.45
N SER A 167 -8.54 -19.62 7.99
CA SER A 167 -9.25 -20.88 8.28
C SER A 167 -10.73 -20.72 8.01
N SER A 168 -11.41 -21.81 7.66
CA SER A 168 -12.86 -21.91 7.59
C SER A 168 -13.51 -22.11 8.96
N ALA A 169 -12.73 -22.49 9.98
CA ALA A 169 -13.22 -22.71 11.34
C ALA A 169 -13.29 -21.40 12.15
N TYR A 170 -14.44 -21.19 12.81
CA TYR A 170 -14.65 -20.01 13.66
C TYR A 170 -13.72 -20.02 14.87
N PRO A 171 -13.17 -18.84 15.27
CA PRO A 171 -12.55 -18.68 16.56
C PRO A 171 -13.50 -19.00 17.72
N SER A 172 -12.95 -19.43 18.85
CA SER A 172 -13.73 -19.64 20.07
C SER A 172 -14.32 -18.32 20.59
N LYS A 173 -15.26 -18.38 21.55
CA LYS A 173 -15.81 -17.17 22.20
C LYS A 173 -14.74 -16.29 22.85
N LEU A 174 -13.63 -16.90 23.29
CA LEU A 174 -12.47 -16.22 23.87
C LEU A 174 -11.47 -15.72 22.82
N GLY A 175 -11.75 -15.90 21.53
CA GLY A 175 -10.87 -15.52 20.44
C GLY A 175 -9.71 -16.50 20.21
N ARG A 176 -9.78 -17.74 20.71
CA ARG A 176 -8.74 -18.74 20.39
C ARG A 176 -8.94 -19.24 18.96
N LEU A 177 -7.89 -19.16 18.15
CA LEU A 177 -7.92 -19.53 16.74
C LEU A 177 -7.85 -21.06 16.56
N SER A 178 -8.45 -21.57 15.49
CA SER A 178 -8.12 -22.91 14.97
C SER A 178 -6.73 -22.89 14.33
N LYS A 179 -6.19 -24.07 14.02
CA LYS A 179 -5.11 -24.17 13.04
C LYS A 179 -5.61 -23.60 11.71
N HIS A 180 -4.77 -22.82 11.05
CA HIS A 180 -5.06 -22.31 9.70
C HIS A 180 -5.26 -23.48 8.72
N ASP A 181 -6.14 -23.29 7.75
CA ASP A 181 -6.37 -24.26 6.67
C ASP A 181 -5.20 -24.17 5.69
N ASP A 182 -4.73 -22.95 5.41
CA ASP A 182 -3.55 -22.70 4.60
C ASP A 182 -2.82 -21.41 5.06
N LYS A 183 -1.54 -21.28 4.68
CA LYS A 183 -0.69 -20.15 5.05
C LYS A 183 0.46 -19.93 4.06
N THR A 184 1.01 -18.72 4.07
CA THR A 184 2.27 -18.41 3.39
C THR A 184 3.06 -17.33 4.12
N THR A 185 4.31 -17.12 3.71
CA THR A 185 5.14 -15.98 4.09
C THR A 185 5.63 -15.28 2.82
N VAL A 186 5.44 -13.96 2.74
CA VAL A 186 5.88 -13.12 1.60
C VAL A 186 6.74 -11.98 2.13
N ILE A 187 7.80 -11.62 1.41
CA ILE A 187 8.61 -10.43 1.73
C ILE A 187 7.96 -9.20 1.08
N VAL A 188 7.53 -8.25 1.89
CA VAL A 188 6.90 -7.00 1.43
C VAL A 188 7.85 -5.83 1.65
N ASP A 189 7.99 -4.98 0.63
CA ASP A 189 8.74 -3.73 0.69
C ASP A 189 7.84 -2.57 1.11
N LEU A 190 7.79 -2.33 2.41
CA LEU A 190 6.95 -1.31 3.04
C LEU A 190 7.46 0.12 2.78
N SER A 191 8.67 0.31 2.22
CA SER A 191 9.16 1.64 1.85
C SER A 191 8.36 2.30 0.71
N LYS A 192 7.60 1.50 -0.04
CA LYS A 192 6.76 1.96 -1.17
C LYS A 192 5.42 2.57 -0.75
N GLY A 193 5.10 2.56 0.54
CA GLY A 193 3.83 3.05 1.07
C GLY A 193 3.82 4.54 1.38
N ILE A 194 4.62 5.38 0.72
CA ILE A 194 4.68 6.81 1.06
C ILE A 194 3.35 7.47 0.67
N ASP A 195 2.71 8.16 1.62
CA ASP A 195 1.52 8.99 1.35
C ASP A 195 1.74 9.87 0.11
N PRO A 196 0.86 9.84 -0.90
CA PRO A 196 1.00 10.67 -2.10
C PRO A 196 1.12 12.18 -1.79
N ASN A 197 0.53 12.68 -0.70
CA ASN A 197 0.74 14.05 -0.24
C ASN A 197 2.16 14.30 0.31
N MET A 198 2.80 13.26 0.85
CA MET A 198 4.22 13.30 1.24
C MET A 198 5.12 13.19 0.00
N THR A 199 4.75 12.38 -1.00
CA THR A 199 5.44 12.32 -2.29
C THR A 199 5.40 13.67 -3.02
N MET A 200 4.24 14.34 -3.05
CA MET A 200 4.10 15.67 -3.61
C MET A 200 4.95 16.70 -2.86
N LEU A 201 4.97 16.69 -1.53
CA LEU A 201 5.82 17.59 -0.74
C LEU A 201 7.31 17.35 -1.02
N ILE A 202 7.75 16.09 -1.11
CA ILE A 202 9.13 15.74 -1.44
C ILE A 202 9.50 16.23 -2.85
N LEU A 203 8.61 16.09 -3.83
CA LEU A 203 8.83 16.61 -5.18
C LEU A 203 8.92 18.14 -5.21
N VAL A 204 8.04 18.84 -4.48
CA VAL A 204 8.08 20.30 -4.34
C VAL A 204 9.39 20.74 -3.69
N LEU A 205 9.81 20.09 -2.60
CA LEU A 205 11.07 20.41 -1.93
C LEU A 205 12.29 20.12 -2.82
N ASN A 206 12.30 19.00 -3.55
CA ASN A 206 13.37 18.68 -4.50
C ASN A 206 13.43 19.70 -5.65
N PHE A 207 12.28 20.16 -6.13
CA PHE A 207 12.20 21.19 -7.17
C PHE A 207 12.70 22.55 -6.67
N GLU A 208 12.28 22.98 -5.49
CA GLU A 208 12.75 24.23 -4.87
C GLU A 208 14.25 24.18 -4.53
N PHE A 209 14.75 23.04 -4.03
CA PHE A 209 16.18 22.84 -3.81
C PHE A 209 16.97 22.91 -5.12
N LYS A 210 16.47 22.29 -6.20
CA LYS A 210 17.10 22.36 -7.52
C LYS A 210 17.04 23.76 -8.12
N ARG A 211 15.95 24.51 -7.90
CA ARG A 211 15.86 25.95 -8.23
C ARG A 211 16.90 26.79 -7.50
N ALA A 212 17.06 26.54 -6.19
CA ALA A 212 18.05 27.24 -5.37
C ALA A 212 19.48 26.96 -5.84
N GLN A 213 19.81 25.71 -6.20
CA GLN A 213 21.11 25.35 -6.77
C GLN A 213 21.36 25.97 -8.15
N LEU A 214 20.31 26.13 -8.97
CA LEU A 214 20.39 26.74 -10.30
C LEU A 214 20.34 28.29 -10.26
N GLY A 215 20.31 28.90 -9.08
CA GLY A 215 20.38 30.37 -8.92
C GLY A 215 19.18 31.12 -9.50
N VAL A 216 18.03 30.45 -9.70
CA VAL A 216 16.84 31.05 -10.31
C VAL A 216 16.20 32.03 -9.31
N LYS A 217 16.54 33.31 -9.41
CA LYS A 217 15.94 34.37 -8.62
C LYS A 217 14.68 34.91 -9.32
N HIS A 218 13.53 34.43 -8.85
CA HIS A 218 12.15 34.89 -9.12
C HIS A 218 11.55 34.62 -10.51
N ALA A 219 10.44 33.87 -10.51
CA ALA A 219 9.18 34.24 -11.18
C ALA A 219 8.05 33.25 -10.81
N GLY A 220 6.92 33.79 -10.34
CA GLY A 220 5.58 33.15 -10.34
C GLY A 220 5.22 32.29 -9.12
N THR A 221 4.14 32.67 -8.43
CA THR A 221 3.35 31.76 -7.59
C THR A 221 2.78 30.66 -8.48
N LEU A 222 3.10 29.40 -8.21
CA LEU A 222 2.45 28.25 -8.86
C LEU A 222 1.04 28.09 -8.28
N THR A 223 0.03 28.59 -8.99
CA THR A 223 -1.37 28.23 -8.73
C THR A 223 -1.69 26.91 -9.43
N LEU A 224 -2.25 25.97 -8.67
CA LEU A 224 -2.68 24.67 -9.17
C LEU A 224 -3.95 24.86 -10.01
N VAL A 225 -3.91 24.55 -11.32
CA VAL A 225 -5.12 24.40 -12.12
C VAL A 225 -5.44 22.90 -12.16
N GLU A 226 -6.58 22.50 -11.59
CA GLU A 226 -7.09 21.14 -11.76
C GLU A 226 -7.39 20.89 -13.24
N ALA A 227 -6.66 19.96 -13.84
CA ALA A 227 -7.01 19.44 -15.15
C ALA A 227 -8.23 18.52 -14.99
N SER A 228 -9.45 19.09 -15.11
CA SER A 228 -10.65 18.27 -15.24
C SER A 228 -10.65 17.62 -16.63
N LYS A 229 -10.69 16.29 -16.67
CA LYS A 229 -10.69 15.50 -17.91
C LYS A 229 -12.09 15.59 -18.55
N GLY A 230 -12.23 16.38 -19.61
CA GLY A 230 -13.45 16.44 -20.41
C GLY A 230 -13.75 15.10 -21.08
N ALA A 231 -15.04 14.77 -21.20
CA ALA A 231 -15.57 13.45 -21.56
C ALA A 231 -15.18 12.90 -22.96
N ASN A 232 -14.35 13.60 -23.75
CA ASN A 232 -13.94 13.19 -25.11
C ASN A 232 -12.42 13.08 -25.32
N GLY A 233 -11.61 12.99 -24.27
CA GLY A 233 -10.24 12.48 -24.38
C GLY A 233 -9.23 13.33 -25.17
N GLU A 234 -9.48 14.64 -25.38
CA GLU A 234 -8.49 15.56 -25.96
C GLU A 234 -7.88 16.50 -24.90
N LEU A 235 -6.56 16.62 -24.92
CA LEU A 235 -5.77 17.52 -24.07
C LEU A 235 -5.75 18.92 -24.71
N GLN A 236 -6.66 19.81 -24.32
CA GLN A 236 -6.61 21.21 -24.75
C GLN A 236 -5.58 22.00 -23.93
N ARG A 237 -4.53 22.48 -24.59
CA ARG A 237 -3.59 23.48 -24.05
C ARG A 237 -4.24 24.87 -24.12
N GLY A 238 -4.71 25.40 -22.99
CA GLY A 238 -5.00 26.82 -22.83
C GLY A 238 -3.73 27.56 -22.44
N LEU A 239 -3.17 28.34 -23.37
CA LEU A 239 -2.17 29.37 -23.10
C LEU A 239 -2.91 30.71 -23.11
N ASP A 240 -3.14 31.29 -21.93
CA ASP A 240 -3.62 32.67 -21.83
C ASP A 240 -2.50 33.61 -21.36
N HIS A 241 -2.47 34.74 -22.05
CA HIS A 241 -1.59 35.91 -21.94
C HIS A 241 -1.49 36.48 -20.52
N ALA A 242 -0.30 36.94 -20.13
CA ALA A 242 -0.13 37.94 -19.08
C ALA A 242 1.06 38.86 -19.36
N ASP A 243 0.69 40.07 -19.80
CA ASP A 243 1.30 41.40 -19.85
C ASP A 243 2.78 41.68 -19.52
N THR A 244 3.30 42.59 -20.36
CA THR A 244 4.53 43.38 -20.32
C THR A 244 4.75 44.17 -19.01
N ILE A 245 5.98 44.14 -18.47
CA ILE A 245 6.53 45.27 -17.70
C ILE A 245 8.00 45.53 -18.11
N THR A 246 8.22 46.76 -18.55
CA THR A 246 9.49 47.44 -18.87
C THR A 246 10.34 47.72 -17.63
N GLY A 247 11.67 47.58 -17.72
CA GLY A 247 12.58 48.05 -16.67
C GLY A 247 14.05 47.73 -16.94
N THR A 248 14.79 48.75 -17.37
CA THR A 248 16.21 48.83 -17.73
C THR A 248 17.21 48.56 -16.59
N HIS A 249 18.29 47.83 -16.84
CA HIS A 249 19.69 48.33 -16.66
C HIS A 249 20.73 47.31 -17.18
N GLN A 250 21.67 47.82 -17.97
CA GLN A 250 22.87 47.12 -18.45
C GLN A 250 23.83 46.78 -17.29
N GLU A 251 24.48 45.61 -17.34
CA GLU A 251 25.94 45.56 -17.28
C GLU A 251 26.46 44.37 -18.11
N LYS A 252 27.21 44.69 -19.16
CA LYS A 252 28.03 43.76 -19.93
C LYS A 252 29.22 43.36 -19.05
N ARG A 253 29.49 42.06 -18.92
CA ARG A 253 30.87 41.58 -18.77
C ARG A 253 31.04 40.24 -19.47
N SER A 254 31.71 40.31 -20.62
CA SER A 254 32.40 39.21 -21.29
C SER A 254 33.70 38.93 -20.52
N ILE A 255 34.15 37.68 -20.48
CA ILE A 255 35.54 37.24 -20.61
C ILE A 255 35.55 35.70 -20.56
N ASP A 256 35.82 35.11 -21.72
CA ASP A 256 36.54 33.85 -21.85
C ASP A 256 37.92 34.04 -21.19
N ASP A 257 38.25 33.32 -20.12
CA ASP A 257 39.62 32.84 -19.89
C ASP A 257 39.66 31.78 -18.76
N LEU A 258 40.66 30.90 -18.87
CA LEU A 258 41.16 29.93 -17.89
C LEU A 258 40.58 28.51 -17.93
N THR A 259 40.78 27.86 -19.08
CA THR A 259 41.43 26.54 -19.07
C THR A 259 42.92 26.70 -18.72
N ARG A 260 43.45 25.81 -17.86
CA ARG A 260 44.75 25.07 -17.96
C ARG A 260 45.60 25.08 -16.66
N VAL A 261 46.04 23.86 -16.30
CA VAL A 261 47.23 23.42 -15.53
C VAL A 261 47.17 23.36 -14.00
N GLU A 262 47.51 22.14 -13.54
CA GLU A 262 47.90 21.63 -12.20
C GLU A 262 46.82 21.33 -11.17
#